data_AF-A0A2T4PRL7-F1
#
_entry.id   AF-A0A2T4PRL7-F1
#
_cell.length_a   1.000
_cell.length_b   1.000
_cell.length_c   1.000
_cell.angle_alpha   90.00
_cell.angle_beta   90.00
_cell.angle_gamma   90.00
#
_symmetry.space_group_name_H-M   'P 1'
#
loop_
_entity.id
_entity.type
_entity.pdbx_description
1 polymer ?
#
loop_
_entity_poly.entity_id
_entity_poly.type
_entity_poly.pdbx_seq_one_letter_code
_entity_poly.pdbx_strand_id
1 'polypeptide(L)'
;MAQQIVVVGLGNYSIDELPMGVYRKLQSVDTVYARTLEHPVINELKDINWKSFDSVYEKHDDFINVYTEIVDTLIEKAETEDVIYAVPGDPSVAETTTQLLLEKFPNVKILGGKSFLDDMFRAVNIDPNDGFTLLDGTNLSETTLNVRTNTIITQVYDQLVASDIKVTLMERYPDEHEVMIVSNARLGEADVITCPLYEMDHHAELSNLTSLFVPKILEEHQMYNDFQYLEHTIDTLVSEDGCPWDKVQTHDSLKRYILEEAFELIEAIDEEDIDHMVEELGDILLQVMLHASIGKKEGFFDVREVVQELTSKMIRRHPHVFSDQEANDIEDLNRIWQSEKIKEGKVEREKLEKIFADYFLKLYDKTKLEGLGEDGLKEFINKGDLTI
;
A
#
# COMPACT_ATOMS: atom_id res chain seq x y z
N MET A 1 44.24 0.59 -1.23
CA MET A 1 43.14 0.66 -2.22
C MET A 1 41.98 -0.06 -1.57
N ALA A 2 40.76 0.49 -1.63
CA ALA A 2 39.60 -0.22 -1.09
C ALA A 2 39.47 -1.56 -1.82
N GLN A 3 39.39 -2.64 -1.05
CA GLN A 3 39.30 -4.00 -1.59
C GLN A 3 37.87 -4.26 -2.06
N GLN A 4 37.60 -5.47 -2.54
CA GLN A 4 36.27 -5.83 -3.03
C GLN A 4 35.49 -6.59 -1.95
N ILE A 5 34.18 -6.31 -1.85
CA ILE A 5 33.22 -7.18 -1.17
C ILE A 5 32.50 -8.01 -2.23
N VAL A 6 32.59 -9.33 -2.15
CA VAL A 6 31.84 -10.24 -3.00
C VAL A 6 30.74 -10.89 -2.17
N VAL A 7 29.49 -10.57 -2.48
CA VAL A 7 28.33 -11.21 -1.85
C VAL A 7 27.95 -12.44 -2.66
N VAL A 8 27.82 -13.59 -2.01
CA VAL A 8 27.54 -14.88 -2.63
C VAL A 8 26.23 -15.49 -2.12
N GLY A 9 25.39 -15.94 -3.05
CA GLY A 9 24.15 -16.63 -2.71
C GLY A 9 24.39 -18.11 -2.49
N LEU A 10 23.97 -18.63 -1.35
CA LEU A 10 24.06 -20.07 -1.06
C LEU A 10 22.88 -20.87 -1.64
N GLY A 11 21.87 -20.20 -2.23
CA GLY A 11 20.59 -20.85 -2.52
C GLY A 11 19.85 -21.18 -1.22
N ASN A 12 18.80 -21.98 -1.29
CA ASN A 12 17.92 -22.18 -0.13
C ASN A 12 18.14 -23.50 0.61
N TYR A 13 18.61 -24.56 -0.08
CA TYR A 13 18.37 -25.93 0.41
C TYR A 13 19.55 -26.89 0.40
N SER A 14 20.37 -26.95 -0.65
CA SER A 14 21.41 -27.97 -0.78
C SER A 14 22.56 -27.51 -1.67
N ILE A 15 23.74 -28.11 -1.48
CA ILE A 15 24.91 -27.87 -2.34
C ILE A 15 24.63 -28.15 -3.82
N ASP A 16 23.69 -29.03 -4.14
CA ASP A 16 23.35 -29.37 -5.53
C ASP A 16 22.75 -28.19 -6.31
N GLU A 17 22.16 -27.22 -5.60
CA GLU A 17 21.62 -25.99 -6.18
C GLU A 17 22.64 -24.86 -6.21
N LEU A 18 23.80 -25.04 -5.58
CA LEU A 18 24.83 -24.02 -5.49
C LEU A 18 25.46 -23.82 -6.88
N PRO A 19 25.40 -22.61 -7.47
CA PRO A 19 25.99 -22.39 -8.78
C PRO A 19 27.48 -22.72 -8.75
N MET A 20 27.96 -23.47 -9.75
CA MET A 20 29.37 -23.94 -9.77
C MET A 20 30.39 -22.79 -9.70
N GLY A 21 30.03 -21.60 -10.19
CA GLY A 21 30.84 -20.39 -10.05
C GLY A 21 30.98 -19.92 -8.59
N VAL A 22 29.90 -20.00 -7.80
CA VAL A 22 29.89 -19.68 -6.37
C VAL A 22 30.71 -20.69 -5.59
N TYR A 23 30.48 -22.00 -5.83
CA TYR A 23 31.24 -23.07 -5.19
C TYR A 23 32.77 -22.89 -5.38
N ARG A 24 33.22 -22.64 -6.61
CA ARG A 24 34.64 -22.38 -6.90
C ARG A 24 35.16 -21.12 -6.19
N LYS A 25 34.34 -20.08 -6.07
CA LYS A 25 34.72 -18.85 -5.40
C LYS A 25 34.89 -19.07 -3.90
N LEU A 26 33.95 -19.78 -3.27
CA LEU A 26 34.01 -20.16 -1.86
C LEU A 26 35.28 -20.96 -1.53
N GLN A 27 35.71 -21.87 -2.42
CA GLN A 27 36.96 -22.63 -2.25
C GLN A 27 38.24 -21.83 -2.52
N SER A 28 38.13 -20.63 -3.10
CA SER A 28 39.30 -19.83 -3.50
C SER A 28 39.86 -18.92 -2.41
N VAL A 29 39.20 -18.87 -1.25
CA VAL A 29 39.52 -17.94 -0.15
C VAL A 29 39.68 -18.69 1.17
N ASP A 30 40.47 -18.10 2.07
CA ASP A 30 40.76 -18.70 3.38
C ASP A 30 39.69 -18.43 4.43
N THR A 31 38.78 -17.48 4.20
CA THR A 31 37.71 -17.11 5.14
C THR A 31 36.50 -16.64 4.36
N VAL A 32 35.32 -17.12 4.78
CA VAL A 32 34.03 -16.66 4.27
C VAL A 32 33.20 -16.18 5.44
N TYR A 33 32.71 -14.95 5.36
CA TYR A 33 31.77 -14.41 6.33
C TYR A 33 30.37 -14.88 5.96
N ALA A 34 29.57 -15.40 6.89
CA ALA A 34 28.21 -15.85 6.63
C ALA A 34 27.22 -15.04 7.44
N ARG A 35 26.07 -14.70 6.86
CA ARG A 35 24.97 -14.06 7.61
C ARG A 35 24.57 -14.91 8.83
N THR A 36 24.50 -16.21 8.64
CA THR A 36 24.21 -17.21 9.66
C THR A 36 24.90 -18.54 9.36
N LEU A 37 25.25 -19.34 10.38
CA LEU A 37 25.66 -20.74 10.19
C LEU A 37 24.47 -21.69 9.98
N GLU A 38 23.25 -21.25 10.27
CA GLU A 38 22.04 -22.07 10.13
C GLU A 38 21.63 -22.18 8.65
N HIS A 39 22.45 -22.88 7.87
CA HIS A 39 22.20 -23.12 6.46
C HIS A 39 22.68 -24.50 6.00
N PRO A 40 21.88 -25.27 5.24
CA PRO A 40 22.27 -26.63 4.80
C PRO A 40 23.60 -26.69 4.05
N VAL A 41 23.84 -25.76 3.13
CA VAL A 41 25.09 -25.70 2.34
C VAL A 41 26.33 -25.50 3.23
N ILE A 42 26.20 -24.75 4.33
CA ILE A 42 27.30 -24.55 5.28
C ILE A 42 27.64 -25.86 5.97
N ASN A 43 26.62 -26.65 6.34
CA ASN A 43 26.80 -27.96 6.98
C ASN A 43 27.44 -29.01 6.04
N GLU A 44 27.17 -28.90 4.74
CA GLU A 44 27.73 -29.77 3.70
C GLU A 44 29.17 -29.36 3.32
N LEU A 45 29.49 -28.06 3.38
CA LEU A 45 30.82 -27.50 3.07
C LEU A 45 31.69 -27.28 4.31
N LYS A 46 32.10 -28.38 4.94
CA LYS A 46 32.90 -28.35 6.19
C LYS A 46 34.35 -27.89 6.02
N ASP A 47 34.87 -27.90 4.80
CA ASP A 47 36.26 -27.52 4.51
C ASP A 47 36.44 -26.01 4.36
N ILE A 48 35.35 -25.24 4.41
CA ILE A 48 35.39 -23.77 4.37
C ILE A 48 35.49 -23.24 5.80
N ASN A 49 36.36 -22.25 5.99
CA ASN A 49 36.47 -21.52 7.24
C ASN A 49 35.39 -20.41 7.31
N TRP A 50 34.26 -20.76 7.91
CA TRP A 50 33.13 -19.86 8.09
C TRP A 50 33.29 -18.97 9.32
N LYS A 51 32.98 -17.69 9.18
CA LYS A 51 32.78 -16.74 10.29
C LYS A 51 31.38 -16.18 10.21
N SER A 52 30.52 -16.47 11.18
CA SER A 52 29.14 -15.97 11.13
C SER A 52 28.92 -14.68 11.90
N PHE A 53 27.76 -14.09 11.64
CA PHE A 53 27.22 -12.96 12.40
C PHE A 53 26.08 -13.38 13.34
N ASP A 54 25.92 -14.67 13.66
CA ASP A 54 24.86 -15.14 14.57
C ASP A 54 24.86 -14.41 15.92
N SER A 55 26.05 -14.13 16.46
CA SER A 55 26.20 -13.36 17.72
C SER A 55 25.73 -11.90 17.63
N VAL A 56 25.60 -11.33 16.42
CA VAL A 56 25.04 -9.98 16.22
C VAL A 56 23.53 -10.00 16.39
N TYR A 57 22.86 -11.07 15.98
CA TYR A 57 21.42 -11.26 16.22
C TYR A 57 21.11 -11.42 17.72
N GLU A 58 22.02 -12.02 18.49
CA GLU A 58 21.87 -12.12 19.96
C GLU A 58 22.09 -10.78 20.69
N LYS A 59 22.71 -9.80 20.03
CA LYS A 59 23.12 -8.52 20.64
C LYS A 59 22.07 -7.42 20.55
N HIS A 60 21.19 -7.49 19.55
CA HIS A 60 20.22 -6.43 19.24
C HIS A 60 18.79 -6.96 19.34
N ASP A 61 17.88 -6.09 19.77
CA ASP A 61 16.45 -6.41 19.88
C ASP A 61 15.69 -6.16 18.55
N ASP A 62 16.34 -5.55 17.55
CA ASP A 62 15.76 -5.22 16.25
C ASP A 62 16.69 -5.55 15.08
N PHE A 63 16.09 -5.94 13.95
CA PHE A 63 16.81 -6.35 12.75
C PHE A 63 17.56 -5.21 12.05
N ILE A 64 17.08 -3.97 12.16
CA ILE A 64 17.70 -2.82 11.50
C ILE A 64 19.12 -2.61 12.04
N ASN A 65 19.27 -2.65 13.36
CA ASN A 65 20.57 -2.54 14.02
C ASN A 65 21.47 -3.75 13.74
N VAL A 66 20.90 -4.97 13.68
CA VAL A 66 21.65 -6.17 13.26
C VAL A 66 22.25 -5.98 11.87
N TYR A 67 21.43 -5.64 10.88
CA TYR A 67 21.88 -5.50 9.50
C TYR A 67 22.89 -4.36 9.33
N THR A 68 22.69 -3.25 10.05
CA THR A 68 23.62 -2.13 10.05
C THR A 68 24.99 -2.53 10.60
N GLU A 69 25.05 -3.25 11.73
CA GLU A 69 26.30 -3.69 12.33
C GLU A 69 27.04 -4.71 11.43
N ILE A 70 26.32 -5.64 10.80
CA ILE A 70 26.91 -6.58 9.84
C ILE A 70 27.57 -5.83 8.69
N VAL A 71 26.84 -4.87 8.08
CA VAL A 71 27.31 -4.09 6.93
C VAL A 71 28.54 -3.27 7.30
N ASP A 72 28.50 -2.55 8.42
CA ASP A 72 29.62 -1.71 8.86
C ASP A 72 30.87 -2.55 9.17
N THR A 73 30.70 -3.73 9.77
CA THR A 73 31.80 -4.68 10.02
C THR A 73 32.42 -5.22 8.73
N LEU A 74 31.59 -5.54 7.72
CA LEU A 74 32.08 -6.01 6.42
C LEU A 74 32.85 -4.92 5.67
N ILE A 75 32.39 -3.67 5.76
CA ILE A 75 33.06 -2.51 5.16
C ILE A 75 34.41 -2.26 5.83
N GLU A 76 34.47 -2.28 7.16
CA GLU A 76 35.73 -2.12 7.90
C GLU A 76 36.77 -3.17 7.47
N LYS A 77 36.35 -4.43 7.29
CA LYS A 77 37.23 -5.50 6.81
C LYS A 77 37.72 -5.26 5.37
N ALA A 78 36.83 -4.77 4.51
CA ALA A 78 37.14 -4.46 3.12
C ALA A 78 38.14 -3.31 2.94
N GLU A 79 38.49 -2.58 4.01
CA GLU A 79 39.61 -1.64 3.98
C GLU A 79 40.96 -2.34 3.88
N THR A 80 41.06 -3.59 4.35
CA THR A 80 42.31 -4.34 4.48
C THR A 80 42.41 -5.58 3.59
N GLU A 81 41.29 -6.27 3.33
CA GLU A 81 41.25 -7.54 2.59
C GLU A 81 40.04 -7.65 1.65
N ASP A 82 40.12 -8.49 0.63
CA ASP A 82 38.92 -8.88 -0.14
C ASP A 82 37.99 -9.70 0.76
N VAL A 83 36.72 -9.34 0.82
CA VAL A 83 35.74 -9.96 1.70
C VAL A 83 34.76 -10.80 0.88
N ILE A 84 34.58 -12.07 1.27
CA ILE A 84 33.47 -12.90 0.77
C ILE A 84 32.40 -12.98 1.83
N TYR A 85 31.19 -12.54 1.49
CA TYR A 85 30.04 -12.56 2.37
C TYR A 85 28.95 -13.45 1.78
N ALA A 86 28.57 -14.51 2.50
CA ALA A 86 27.60 -15.49 2.08
C ALA A 86 26.25 -15.26 2.75
N VAL A 87 25.20 -15.27 1.93
CA VAL A 87 23.81 -15.08 2.36
C VAL A 87 22.96 -16.26 1.89
N PRO A 88 21.92 -16.66 2.65
CA PRO A 88 20.90 -17.58 2.16
C PRO A 88 20.20 -17.04 0.91
N GLY A 89 19.77 -17.92 0.02
CA GLY A 89 19.03 -17.57 -1.20
C GLY A 89 19.87 -16.89 -2.27
N ASP A 90 19.25 -15.96 -3.00
CA ASP A 90 19.93 -15.07 -3.95
C ASP A 90 20.21 -13.71 -3.28
N PRO A 91 21.44 -13.17 -3.35
CA PRO A 91 21.78 -11.92 -2.67
C PRO A 91 20.99 -10.71 -3.15
N SER A 92 20.36 -10.80 -4.31
CA SER A 92 19.59 -9.73 -4.94
C SER A 92 18.10 -9.76 -4.60
N VAL A 93 17.63 -10.81 -3.91
CA VAL A 93 16.20 -11.03 -3.65
C VAL A 93 15.95 -11.05 -2.15
N ALA A 94 15.20 -10.05 -1.66
CA ALA A 94 14.79 -9.93 -0.25
C ALA A 94 15.96 -10.06 0.76
N GLU A 95 17.13 -9.52 0.41
CA GLU A 95 18.33 -9.54 1.27
C GLU A 95 18.80 -8.11 1.59
N THR A 96 18.39 -7.64 2.76
CA THR A 96 18.64 -6.27 3.24
C THR A 96 20.12 -5.94 3.37
N THR A 97 20.96 -6.88 3.83
CA THR A 97 22.39 -6.61 4.01
C THR A 97 23.11 -6.37 2.68
N THR A 98 22.70 -7.05 1.60
CA THR A 98 23.24 -6.79 0.26
C THR A 98 22.86 -5.41 -0.25
N GLN A 99 21.61 -4.98 -0.05
CA GLN A 99 21.16 -3.65 -0.47
C GLN A 99 21.95 -2.55 0.24
N LEU A 100 22.07 -2.63 1.57
CA LEU A 100 22.85 -1.67 2.36
C LEU A 100 24.32 -1.63 1.95
N LEU A 101 24.92 -2.78 1.60
CA LEU A 101 26.28 -2.84 1.06
C LEU A 101 26.41 -2.12 -0.29
N LEU A 102 25.47 -2.33 -1.21
CA LEU A 102 25.46 -1.66 -2.52
C LEU A 102 25.34 -0.14 -2.38
N GLU A 103 24.58 0.34 -1.39
CA GLU A 103 24.41 1.77 -1.11
C GLU A 103 25.66 2.39 -0.46
N LYS A 104 26.26 1.70 0.52
CA LYS A 104 27.33 2.25 1.35
C LYS A 104 28.74 1.98 0.81
N PHE A 105 28.95 0.96 -0.03
CA PHE A 105 30.27 0.55 -0.49
C PHE A 105 30.36 0.46 -2.02
N PRO A 106 31.28 1.18 -2.68
CA PRO A 106 31.29 1.29 -4.15
C PRO A 106 31.79 0.04 -4.88
N ASN A 107 32.48 -0.89 -4.21
CA ASN A 107 33.10 -2.07 -4.84
C ASN A 107 32.47 -3.37 -4.33
N VAL A 108 31.16 -3.48 -4.46
CA VAL A 108 30.40 -4.71 -4.17
C VAL A 108 30.17 -5.47 -5.47
N LYS A 109 30.43 -6.78 -5.45
CA LYS A 109 30.12 -7.70 -6.53
C LYS A 109 29.18 -8.79 -6.04
N ILE A 110 28.10 -9.02 -6.76
CA ILE A 110 27.17 -10.10 -6.46
C ILE A 110 27.51 -11.32 -7.32
N LEU A 111 27.57 -12.48 -6.68
CA LEU A 111 27.57 -13.79 -7.33
C LEU A 111 26.28 -14.49 -6.87
N GLY A 112 25.41 -14.78 -7.83
CA GLY A 112 24.01 -15.15 -7.59
C GLY A 112 23.79 -16.39 -6.74
N GLY A 113 22.54 -16.75 -6.57
CA GLY A 113 22.06 -17.96 -5.94
C GLY A 113 20.73 -18.36 -6.56
N LYS A 114 20.17 -19.49 -6.15
CA LYS A 114 18.80 -19.81 -6.53
C LYS A 114 17.85 -18.99 -5.64
N SER A 115 17.03 -18.14 -6.23
CA SER A 115 15.96 -17.44 -5.49
C SER A 115 14.87 -18.41 -5.09
N PHE A 116 14.22 -18.16 -3.94
CA PHE A 116 13.08 -18.95 -3.47
C PHE A 116 11.81 -18.75 -4.33
N LEU A 117 11.76 -17.67 -5.12
CA LEU A 117 10.58 -17.30 -5.90
C LEU A 117 10.12 -18.41 -6.85
N ASP A 118 11.07 -19.02 -7.57
CA ASP A 118 10.77 -20.12 -8.50
C ASP A 118 10.12 -21.31 -7.79
N ASP A 119 10.61 -21.62 -6.58
CA ASP A 119 10.10 -22.74 -5.79
C ASP A 119 8.76 -22.41 -5.15
N MET A 120 8.55 -21.15 -4.75
CA MET A 120 7.25 -20.64 -4.31
C MET A 120 6.22 -20.82 -5.44
N PHE A 121 6.49 -20.32 -6.64
CA PHE A 121 5.52 -20.38 -7.76
C PHE A 121 5.18 -21.81 -8.16
N ARG A 122 6.16 -22.73 -8.07
CA ARG A 122 5.90 -24.17 -8.24
C ARG A 122 5.05 -24.74 -7.11
N ALA A 123 5.32 -24.37 -5.86
CA ALA A 123 4.61 -24.86 -4.69
C ALA A 123 3.11 -24.51 -4.73
N VAL A 124 2.78 -23.26 -5.08
CA VAL A 124 1.38 -22.81 -5.19
C VAL A 124 0.76 -23.06 -6.57
N ASN A 125 1.53 -23.59 -7.52
CA ASN A 125 1.10 -23.88 -8.89
C ASN A 125 0.52 -22.64 -9.63
N ILE A 126 1.20 -21.49 -9.51
CA ILE A 126 0.79 -20.23 -10.14
C ILE A 126 1.93 -19.66 -10.98
N ASP A 127 1.59 -19.19 -12.18
CA ASP A 127 2.53 -18.53 -13.10
C ASP A 127 2.67 -17.04 -12.73
N PRO A 128 3.90 -16.50 -12.61
CA PRO A 128 4.13 -15.08 -12.31
C PRO A 128 3.83 -14.12 -13.48
N ASN A 129 3.47 -14.59 -14.68
CA ASN A 129 3.30 -13.78 -15.89
C ASN A 129 2.22 -12.69 -15.78
N ASP A 130 1.20 -12.89 -14.92
CA ASP A 130 0.17 -11.87 -14.65
C ASP A 130 0.67 -10.73 -13.73
N GLY A 131 1.94 -10.77 -13.33
CA GLY A 131 2.51 -9.89 -12.33
C GLY A 131 2.23 -10.35 -10.90
N PHE A 132 3.13 -9.99 -10.01
CA PHE A 132 3.01 -10.25 -8.58
C PHE A 132 3.69 -9.13 -7.78
N THR A 133 3.35 -9.04 -6.50
CA THR A 133 3.96 -8.12 -5.55
C THR A 133 4.77 -8.93 -4.53
N LEU A 134 5.99 -8.49 -4.21
CA LEU A 134 6.81 -9.06 -3.15
C LEU A 134 6.93 -8.05 -2.02
N LEU A 135 6.46 -8.42 -0.83
CA LEU A 135 6.43 -7.57 0.36
C LEU A 135 7.19 -8.22 1.53
N ASP A 136 7.58 -7.38 2.49
CA ASP A 136 8.23 -7.75 3.73
C ASP A 136 7.19 -7.76 4.86
N GLY A 137 7.00 -8.89 5.53
CA GLY A 137 6.05 -9.05 6.61
C GLY A 137 6.33 -8.18 7.84
N THR A 138 7.58 -7.73 8.02
CA THR A 138 7.96 -6.86 9.15
C THR A 138 7.68 -5.38 8.92
N ASN A 139 7.38 -5.00 7.68
CA ASN A 139 7.16 -3.62 7.27
C ASN A 139 5.99 -3.53 6.29
N LEU A 140 4.92 -4.28 6.59
CA LEU A 140 3.71 -4.30 5.80
C LEU A 140 2.82 -3.12 6.19
N SER A 141 2.22 -2.46 5.19
CA SER A 141 1.20 -1.44 5.41
C SER A 141 0.05 -1.59 4.42
N GLU A 142 -1.16 -1.20 4.83
CA GLU A 142 -2.37 -1.25 3.98
C GLU A 142 -2.12 -0.60 2.61
N THR A 143 -1.43 0.54 2.59
CA THR A 143 -1.12 1.31 1.38
C THR A 143 -0.24 0.60 0.35
N THR A 144 0.46 -0.46 0.75
CA THR A 144 1.30 -1.27 -0.16
C THR A 144 0.55 -2.46 -0.74
N LEU A 145 -0.64 -2.77 -0.21
CA LEU A 145 -1.43 -3.91 -0.65
C LEU A 145 -2.09 -3.63 -2.00
N ASN A 146 -2.01 -4.61 -2.90
CA ASN A 146 -2.69 -4.58 -4.18
C ASN A 146 -3.46 -5.89 -4.42
N VAL A 147 -4.77 -5.83 -4.22
CA VAL A 147 -5.68 -6.98 -4.35
C VAL A 147 -5.80 -7.52 -5.78
N ARG A 148 -5.28 -6.80 -6.79
CA ARG A 148 -5.37 -7.16 -8.22
C ARG A 148 -4.25 -8.09 -8.67
N THR A 149 -3.19 -8.21 -7.89
CA THR A 149 -2.01 -9.03 -8.19
C THR A 149 -1.78 -10.05 -7.09
N ASN A 150 -1.21 -11.20 -7.44
CA ASN A 150 -0.78 -12.15 -6.42
C ASN A 150 0.32 -11.49 -5.56
N THR A 151 0.29 -11.73 -4.25
CA THR A 151 1.25 -11.14 -3.32
C THR A 151 2.00 -12.24 -2.60
N ILE A 152 3.33 -12.12 -2.55
CA ILE A 152 4.21 -12.94 -1.71
C ILE A 152 4.68 -12.05 -0.56
N ILE A 153 4.45 -12.48 0.67
CA ILE A 153 4.94 -11.81 1.88
C ILE A 153 6.00 -12.68 2.51
N THR A 154 7.21 -12.14 2.62
CA THR A 154 8.37 -12.82 3.22
C THR A 154 8.50 -12.50 4.71
N GLN A 155 9.43 -13.19 5.39
CA GLN A 155 9.75 -12.94 6.81
C GLN A 155 8.58 -13.17 7.78
N VAL A 156 7.78 -14.21 7.55
CA VAL A 156 6.70 -14.61 8.47
C VAL A 156 7.27 -15.56 9.54
N TYR A 157 8.12 -15.01 10.43
CA TYR A 157 8.95 -15.83 11.32
C TYR A 157 8.25 -16.31 12.59
N ASP A 158 7.27 -15.56 13.09
CA ASP A 158 6.56 -15.90 14.31
C ASP A 158 5.09 -15.50 14.30
N GLN A 159 4.39 -15.90 15.35
CA GLN A 159 2.96 -15.67 15.51
C GLN A 159 2.60 -14.18 15.62
N LEU A 160 3.48 -13.35 16.17
CA LEU A 160 3.21 -11.92 16.30
C LEU A 160 3.19 -11.27 14.91
N VAL A 161 4.21 -11.53 14.09
CA VAL A 161 4.27 -11.04 12.71
C VAL A 161 3.12 -11.60 11.87
N ALA A 162 2.80 -12.88 12.01
CA ALA A 162 1.64 -13.45 11.32
C ALA A 162 0.33 -12.75 11.70
N SER A 163 0.17 -12.38 12.98
CA SER A 163 -1.00 -11.65 13.47
C SER A 163 -1.06 -10.23 12.89
N ASP A 164 0.06 -9.51 12.84
CA ASP A 164 0.14 -8.16 12.28
C ASP A 164 -0.13 -8.16 10.77
N ILE A 165 0.42 -9.14 10.04
CA ILE A 165 0.14 -9.36 8.61
C ILE A 165 -1.35 -9.62 8.41
N LYS A 166 -1.94 -10.51 9.22
CA LYS A 166 -3.36 -10.86 9.15
C LYS A 166 -4.23 -9.61 9.27
N VAL A 167 -4.07 -8.84 10.33
CA VAL A 167 -4.85 -7.61 10.57
C VAL A 167 -4.68 -6.64 9.41
N THR A 168 -3.44 -6.44 8.94
CA THR A 168 -3.16 -5.54 7.82
C THR A 168 -3.81 -6.00 6.51
N LEU A 169 -3.83 -7.30 6.23
CA LEU A 169 -4.50 -7.86 5.06
C LEU A 169 -6.03 -7.73 5.15
N MET A 170 -6.62 -7.89 6.33
CA MET A 170 -8.07 -7.80 6.55
C MET A 170 -8.63 -6.39 6.27
N GLU A 171 -7.79 -5.35 6.26
CA GLU A 171 -8.20 -4.00 5.81
C GLU A 171 -8.58 -3.95 4.32
N ARG A 172 -8.09 -4.90 3.50
CA ARG A 172 -8.28 -4.91 2.03
C ARG A 172 -8.84 -6.21 1.48
N TYR A 173 -8.61 -7.33 2.15
CA TYR A 173 -9.06 -8.65 1.75
C TYR A 173 -10.19 -9.11 2.67
N PRO A 174 -11.18 -9.85 2.16
CA PRO A 174 -12.20 -10.48 2.99
C PRO A 174 -11.60 -11.43 4.02
N ASP A 175 -12.22 -11.54 5.20
CA ASP A 175 -11.78 -12.42 6.29
C ASP A 175 -11.63 -13.89 5.85
N GLU A 176 -12.55 -14.35 5.00
CA GLU A 176 -12.61 -15.72 4.47
C GLU A 176 -11.67 -15.93 3.26
N HIS A 177 -10.91 -14.92 2.83
CA HIS A 177 -10.01 -15.02 1.68
C HIS A 177 -8.95 -16.12 1.93
N GLU A 178 -8.84 -17.08 1.02
CA GLU A 178 -7.90 -18.18 1.18
C GLU A 178 -6.47 -17.69 0.94
N VAL A 179 -5.61 -17.89 1.93
CA VAL A 179 -4.17 -17.63 1.85
C VAL A 179 -3.40 -18.93 1.98
N MET A 180 -2.17 -18.95 1.46
CA MET A 180 -1.31 -20.13 1.49
C MET A 180 -0.04 -19.83 2.27
N ILE A 181 0.13 -20.53 3.39
CA ILE A 181 1.37 -20.51 4.15
C ILE A 181 2.30 -21.54 3.50
N VAL A 182 3.42 -21.08 2.98
CA VAL A 182 4.40 -21.91 2.29
C VAL A 182 5.65 -21.99 3.16
N SER A 183 5.95 -23.19 3.64
CA SER A 183 7.19 -23.50 4.34
C SER A 183 7.94 -24.61 3.61
N ASN A 184 9.23 -24.75 3.91
CA ASN A 184 10.08 -25.84 3.41
C ASN A 184 10.01 -26.08 1.89
N ALA A 185 9.91 -25.06 1.03
CA ALA A 185 9.74 -25.24 -0.43
C ALA A 185 10.95 -25.88 -1.17
N ARG A 186 11.36 -27.08 -0.76
CA ARG A 186 12.59 -27.78 -1.18
C ARG A 186 12.31 -28.63 -2.39
N LEU A 187 12.99 -28.38 -3.52
CA LEU A 187 13.08 -29.34 -4.64
C LEU A 187 11.72 -29.90 -5.13
N GLY A 188 10.62 -29.16 -4.98
CA GLY A 188 9.27 -29.57 -5.38
C GLY A 188 8.43 -30.25 -4.28
N GLU A 189 8.97 -30.44 -3.08
CA GLU A 189 8.25 -30.79 -1.86
C GLU A 189 8.16 -29.53 -1.00
N ALA A 190 7.03 -28.84 -1.04
CA ALA A 190 6.73 -27.70 -0.20
C ALA A 190 5.57 -28.07 0.72
N ASP A 191 5.67 -27.68 1.98
CA ASP A 191 4.54 -27.75 2.90
C ASP A 191 3.67 -26.52 2.63
N VAL A 192 2.54 -26.73 1.95
CA VAL A 192 1.57 -25.68 1.64
C VAL A 192 0.34 -25.90 2.49
N ILE A 193 0.07 -24.96 3.37
CA ILE A 193 -1.14 -24.93 4.18
C ILE A 193 -2.04 -23.83 3.63
N THR A 194 -3.18 -24.23 3.07
CA THR A 194 -4.24 -23.30 2.67
C THR A 194 -5.21 -23.13 3.84
N CYS A 195 -5.48 -21.88 4.21
CA CYS A 195 -6.42 -21.53 5.28
C CYS A 195 -7.11 -20.20 4.97
N PRO A 196 -8.28 -19.92 5.59
CA PRO A 196 -8.86 -18.59 5.58
C PRO A 196 -7.94 -17.58 6.25
N LEU A 197 -7.95 -16.33 5.76
CA LEU A 197 -7.11 -15.25 6.27
C LEU A 197 -7.26 -15.07 7.79
N TYR A 198 -8.47 -15.16 8.34
CA TYR A 198 -8.68 -15.00 9.78
C TYR A 198 -8.01 -16.08 10.66
N GLU A 199 -7.62 -17.23 10.09
CA GLU A 199 -6.98 -18.34 10.81
C GLU A 199 -5.46 -18.43 10.61
N MET A 200 -4.86 -17.60 9.75
CA MET A 200 -3.48 -17.80 9.29
C MET A 200 -2.42 -17.80 10.43
N ASP A 201 -2.68 -17.08 11.51
CA ASP A 201 -1.79 -16.94 12.68
C ASP A 201 -1.97 -18.06 13.71
N HIS A 202 -2.88 -19.02 13.49
CA HIS A 202 -3.04 -20.19 14.34
C HIS A 202 -2.09 -21.35 13.98
N HIS A 203 -1.34 -21.23 12.88
CA HIS A 203 -0.42 -22.26 12.42
C HIS A 203 0.95 -22.14 13.09
N ALA A 204 1.41 -23.24 13.71
CA ALA A 204 2.55 -23.24 14.65
C ALA A 204 3.95 -23.36 14.00
N GLU A 205 4.04 -23.74 12.73
CA GLU A 205 5.32 -23.97 12.03
C GLU A 205 5.79 -22.72 11.28
N LEU A 206 5.90 -21.60 11.99
CA LEU A 206 6.46 -20.35 11.45
C LEU A 206 7.99 -20.33 11.64
N SER A 207 8.68 -19.76 10.67
CA SER A 207 10.15 -19.71 10.63
C SER A 207 10.63 -18.67 9.62
N ASN A 208 11.93 -18.36 9.63
CA ASN A 208 12.57 -17.45 8.66
C ASN A 208 12.46 -17.90 7.19
N LEU A 209 12.04 -19.15 6.93
CA LEU A 209 11.82 -19.70 5.60
C LEU A 209 10.35 -19.76 5.21
N THR A 210 9.46 -19.26 6.07
CA THR A 210 8.02 -19.24 5.84
C THR A 210 7.65 -17.99 5.07
N SER A 211 6.92 -18.17 3.99
CA SER A 211 6.34 -17.09 3.19
C SER A 211 4.83 -17.27 3.13
N LEU A 212 4.11 -16.16 3.09
CA LEU A 212 2.69 -16.16 2.80
C LEU A 212 2.48 -15.85 1.33
N PHE A 213 1.66 -16.65 0.66
CA PHE A 213 1.13 -16.34 -0.65
C PHE A 213 -0.33 -15.93 -0.52
N VAL A 214 -0.65 -14.74 -0.99
CA VAL A 214 -2.00 -14.17 -1.01
C VAL A 214 -2.44 -14.08 -2.48
N PRO A 215 -3.38 -14.92 -2.91
CA PRO A 215 -3.91 -14.85 -4.27
C PRO A 215 -4.60 -13.50 -4.53
N LYS A 216 -4.56 -13.03 -5.78
CA LYS A 216 -5.39 -11.90 -6.22
C LYS A 216 -6.87 -12.20 -6.03
N ILE A 217 -7.66 -11.16 -5.78
CA ILE A 217 -9.12 -11.25 -5.79
C ILE A 217 -9.59 -11.54 -7.23
N LEU A 218 -10.45 -12.53 -7.38
CA LEU A 218 -11.06 -12.91 -8.67
C LEU A 218 -12.53 -12.48 -8.77
N GLU A 219 -13.23 -12.48 -7.64
CA GLU A 219 -14.63 -12.12 -7.58
C GLU A 219 -14.79 -10.60 -7.50
N GLU A 220 -15.44 -10.01 -8.50
CA GLU A 220 -15.50 -8.55 -8.63
C GLU A 220 -16.17 -7.85 -7.43
N HIS A 221 -17.15 -8.49 -6.79
CA HIS A 221 -17.85 -7.94 -5.62
C HIS A 221 -16.92 -7.72 -4.41
N GLN A 222 -15.82 -8.46 -4.34
CA GLN A 222 -14.81 -8.27 -3.29
C GLN A 222 -13.91 -7.05 -3.57
N MET A 223 -14.02 -6.41 -4.74
CA MET A 223 -13.31 -5.18 -5.11
C MET A 223 -14.17 -3.91 -4.98
N TYR A 224 -15.38 -3.98 -4.42
CA TYR A 224 -16.28 -2.81 -4.35
C TYR A 224 -15.76 -1.68 -3.47
N ASN A 225 -14.84 -1.95 -2.55
CA ASN A 225 -14.13 -0.94 -1.76
C ASN A 225 -12.91 -0.34 -2.48
N ASP A 226 -12.60 -0.78 -3.70
CA ASP A 226 -11.46 -0.29 -4.48
C ASP A 226 -11.86 0.87 -5.39
N PHE A 227 -11.15 1.99 -5.25
CA PHE A 227 -11.44 3.22 -5.99
C PHE A 227 -11.28 3.07 -7.52
N GLN A 228 -10.35 2.23 -7.99
CA GLN A 228 -10.20 1.99 -9.43
C GLN A 228 -11.36 1.14 -9.96
N TYR A 229 -11.92 0.24 -9.15
CA TYR A 229 -13.12 -0.50 -9.52
C TYR A 229 -14.34 0.43 -9.58
N LEU A 230 -14.44 1.41 -8.68
CA LEU A 230 -15.44 2.48 -8.78
C LEU A 230 -15.29 3.28 -10.09
N GLU A 231 -14.09 3.74 -10.45
CA GLU A 231 -13.84 4.44 -11.74
C GLU A 231 -14.31 3.58 -12.93
N HIS A 232 -13.93 2.29 -12.95
CA HIS A 232 -14.35 1.36 -14.00
C HIS A 232 -15.87 1.17 -14.08
N THR A 233 -16.53 1.08 -12.92
CA THR A 233 -17.98 0.92 -12.82
C THR A 233 -18.69 2.12 -13.42
N ILE A 234 -18.29 3.34 -13.04
CA ILE A 234 -18.89 4.57 -13.56
C ILE A 234 -18.63 4.73 -15.07
N ASP A 235 -17.41 4.48 -15.53
CA ASP A 235 -17.07 4.51 -16.96
C ASP A 235 -17.93 3.52 -17.77
N THR A 236 -18.24 2.36 -17.20
CA THR A 236 -19.12 1.36 -17.82
C THR A 236 -20.56 1.87 -17.89
N LEU A 237 -21.07 2.50 -16.82
CA LEU A 237 -22.42 3.07 -16.79
C LEU A 237 -22.63 4.17 -17.85
N VAL A 238 -21.65 5.06 -18.04
CA VAL A 238 -21.75 6.16 -19.01
C VAL A 238 -21.38 5.79 -20.45
N SER A 239 -20.92 4.56 -20.67
CA SER A 239 -20.52 4.04 -21.98
C SER A 239 -21.70 3.97 -22.97
N GLU A 240 -21.42 3.75 -24.26
CA GLU A 240 -22.47 3.68 -25.29
C GLU A 240 -23.51 2.58 -25.01
N ASP A 241 -23.01 1.43 -24.54
CA ASP A 241 -23.78 0.24 -24.15
C ASP A 241 -24.21 0.24 -22.67
N GLY A 242 -23.87 1.31 -21.94
CA GLY A 242 -24.18 1.49 -20.53
C GLY A 242 -25.64 1.86 -20.24
N CYS A 243 -25.87 2.35 -19.02
CA CYS A 243 -27.19 2.71 -18.55
C CYS A 243 -27.80 3.87 -19.38
N PRO A 244 -29.06 3.76 -19.84
CA PRO A 244 -29.70 4.81 -20.63
C PRO A 244 -29.80 6.16 -19.93
N TRP A 245 -29.89 6.18 -18.60
CA TRP A 245 -29.96 7.42 -17.82
C TRP A 245 -28.58 8.05 -17.65
N ASP A 246 -27.56 7.27 -17.28
CA ASP A 246 -26.20 7.79 -17.03
C ASP A 246 -25.56 8.36 -18.30
N LYS A 247 -25.71 7.66 -19.44
CA LYS A 247 -25.06 8.06 -20.69
C LYS A 247 -25.57 9.36 -21.32
N VAL A 248 -26.76 9.82 -20.93
CA VAL A 248 -27.36 11.07 -21.43
C VAL A 248 -27.10 12.26 -20.51
N GLN A 249 -26.46 12.03 -19.36
CA GLN A 249 -26.16 13.11 -18.42
C GLN A 249 -25.11 14.07 -18.99
N THR A 250 -25.20 15.30 -18.51
CA THR A 250 -24.29 16.41 -18.81
C THR A 250 -23.94 17.10 -17.51
N HIS A 251 -22.86 17.90 -17.50
CA HIS A 251 -22.55 18.70 -16.33
C HIS A 251 -23.72 19.57 -15.87
N ASP A 252 -24.52 20.09 -16.79
CA ASP A 252 -25.67 20.94 -16.45
C ASP A 252 -26.84 20.16 -15.85
N SER A 253 -27.14 18.97 -16.36
CA SER A 253 -28.24 18.13 -15.84
C SER A 253 -27.94 17.59 -14.44
N LEU A 254 -26.66 17.41 -14.10
CA LEU A 254 -26.24 16.85 -12.82
C LEU A 254 -26.21 17.85 -11.66
N LYS A 255 -26.18 19.17 -11.93
CA LYS A 255 -26.07 20.21 -10.89
C LYS A 255 -27.13 20.11 -9.78
N ARG A 256 -28.35 19.67 -10.11
CA ARG A 256 -29.43 19.55 -9.13
C ARG A 256 -29.17 18.42 -8.13
N TYR A 257 -28.65 17.29 -8.59
CA TYR A 257 -28.44 16.11 -7.74
C TYR A 257 -27.37 16.41 -6.69
N ILE A 258 -26.32 17.16 -7.05
CA ILE A 258 -25.33 17.66 -6.05
C ILE A 258 -26.01 18.39 -4.88
N LEU A 259 -27.07 19.16 -5.14
CA LEU A 259 -27.78 19.86 -4.06
C LEU A 259 -28.70 18.92 -3.30
N GLU A 260 -29.39 18.01 -4.00
CA GLU A 260 -30.26 16.98 -3.42
C GLU A 260 -29.42 16.15 -2.40
N GLU A 261 -28.32 15.51 -2.82
CA GLU A 261 -27.51 14.65 -1.93
C GLU A 261 -26.82 15.45 -0.81
N ALA A 262 -26.52 16.74 -1.04
CA ALA A 262 -25.98 17.58 0.01
C ALA A 262 -27.00 17.87 1.11
N PHE A 263 -28.30 17.97 0.79
CA PHE A 263 -29.35 18.10 1.80
C PHE A 263 -29.64 16.78 2.50
N GLU A 264 -29.63 15.67 1.78
CA GLU A 264 -29.79 14.32 2.37
C GLU A 264 -28.63 14.03 3.35
N LEU A 265 -27.39 14.39 3.00
CA LEU A 265 -26.26 14.31 3.95
C LEU A 265 -26.46 15.20 5.20
N ILE A 266 -27.00 16.42 5.04
CA ILE A 266 -27.30 17.29 6.19
C ILE A 266 -28.36 16.63 7.09
N GLU A 267 -29.38 16.00 6.49
CA GLU A 267 -30.40 15.24 7.21
C GLU A 267 -29.79 14.08 8.00
N ALA A 268 -28.95 13.27 7.37
CA ALA A 268 -28.26 12.17 8.02
C ALA A 268 -27.38 12.63 9.21
N ILE A 269 -26.67 13.76 9.07
CA ILE A 269 -25.85 14.34 10.13
C ILE A 269 -26.71 14.76 11.33
N ASP A 270 -27.82 15.46 11.09
CA ASP A 270 -28.69 15.93 12.17
C ASP A 270 -29.39 14.79 12.91
N GLU A 271 -29.65 13.67 12.21
CA GLU A 271 -30.26 12.48 12.77
C GLU A 271 -29.25 11.56 13.46
N GLU A 272 -27.96 11.90 13.39
CA GLU A 272 -26.84 11.07 13.88
C GLU A 272 -26.86 9.65 13.27
N ASP A 273 -27.37 9.52 12.04
CA ASP A 273 -27.51 8.24 11.32
C ASP A 273 -26.24 7.95 10.51
N ILE A 274 -25.36 7.13 11.07
CA ILE A 274 -24.06 6.80 10.48
C ILE A 274 -24.22 6.03 9.16
N ASP A 275 -25.19 5.12 9.07
CA ASP A 275 -25.37 4.29 7.87
C ASP A 275 -25.86 5.17 6.71
N HIS A 276 -26.83 6.05 6.98
CA HIS A 276 -27.31 7.04 6.01
C HIS A 276 -26.21 8.04 5.64
N MET A 277 -25.38 8.50 6.60
CA MET A 277 -24.23 9.36 6.28
C MET A 277 -23.26 8.71 5.29
N VAL A 278 -23.04 7.39 5.40
CA VAL A 278 -22.17 6.65 4.46
C VAL A 278 -22.80 6.59 3.07
N GLU A 279 -24.11 6.35 2.98
CA GLU A 279 -24.88 6.36 1.73
C GLU A 279 -24.77 7.71 1.02
N GLU A 280 -25.08 8.80 1.72
CA GLU A 280 -25.11 10.16 1.14
C GLU A 280 -23.71 10.69 0.78
N LEU A 281 -22.69 10.36 1.56
CA LEU A 281 -21.30 10.63 1.16
C LEU A 281 -20.91 9.86 -0.11
N GLY A 282 -21.44 8.64 -0.27
CA GLY A 282 -21.34 7.84 -1.48
C GLY A 282 -22.00 8.51 -2.68
N ASP A 283 -23.19 9.07 -2.51
CA ASP A 283 -23.93 9.73 -3.59
C ASP A 283 -23.30 11.07 -4.00
N ILE A 284 -22.76 11.84 -3.05
CA ILE A 284 -21.91 12.99 -3.38
C ILE A 284 -20.68 12.55 -4.18
N LEU A 285 -20.03 11.45 -3.78
CA LEU A 285 -18.90 10.90 -4.53
C LEU A 285 -19.31 10.43 -5.93
N LEU A 286 -20.49 9.81 -6.08
CA LEU A 286 -21.08 9.44 -7.37
C LEU A 286 -21.18 10.65 -8.29
N GLN A 287 -21.67 11.80 -7.79
CA GLN A 287 -21.73 13.03 -8.60
C GLN A 287 -20.34 13.47 -9.07
N VAL A 288 -19.32 13.43 -8.19
CA VAL A 288 -17.94 13.75 -8.56
C VAL A 288 -17.44 12.82 -9.67
N MET A 289 -17.71 11.52 -9.55
CA MET A 289 -17.28 10.52 -10.52
C MET A 289 -18.00 10.66 -11.87
N LEU A 290 -19.30 10.96 -11.89
CA LEU A 290 -20.06 11.20 -13.12
C LEU A 290 -19.53 12.44 -13.85
N HIS A 291 -19.28 13.54 -13.14
CA HIS A 291 -18.65 14.72 -13.72
C HIS A 291 -17.26 14.41 -14.29
N ALA A 292 -16.44 13.66 -13.56
CA ALA A 292 -15.12 13.25 -14.03
C ALA A 292 -15.18 12.38 -15.29
N SER A 293 -16.11 11.42 -15.35
CA SER A 293 -16.25 10.53 -16.51
C SER A 293 -16.80 11.27 -17.75
N ILE A 294 -17.75 12.20 -17.57
CA ILE A 294 -18.20 13.10 -18.65
C ILE A 294 -17.03 13.96 -19.16
N GLY A 295 -16.27 14.58 -18.25
CA GLY A 295 -15.09 15.37 -18.60
C GLY A 295 -14.07 14.57 -19.41
N LYS A 296 -13.87 13.29 -19.04
CA LYS A 296 -12.95 12.37 -19.70
C LYS A 296 -13.42 12.03 -21.12
N LYS A 297 -14.72 11.76 -21.28
CA LYS A 297 -15.37 11.53 -22.59
C LYS A 297 -15.26 12.73 -23.52
N GLU A 298 -15.37 13.94 -22.98
CA GLU A 298 -15.23 15.19 -23.73
C GLU A 298 -13.77 15.60 -23.97
N GLY A 299 -12.81 14.92 -23.34
CA GLY A 299 -11.38 15.20 -23.45
C GLY A 299 -10.93 16.45 -22.69
N PHE A 300 -11.67 16.87 -21.67
CA PHE A 300 -11.37 18.06 -20.87
C PHE A 300 -10.60 17.76 -19.60
N PHE A 301 -11.07 16.80 -18.78
CA PHE A 301 -10.40 16.39 -17.54
C PHE A 301 -10.86 15.00 -17.08
N ASP A 302 -10.13 14.33 -16.19
CA ASP A 302 -10.60 13.10 -15.52
C ASP A 302 -10.55 13.18 -13.98
N VAL A 303 -10.90 12.08 -13.30
CA VAL A 303 -10.90 12.02 -11.83
C VAL A 303 -9.51 12.25 -11.23
N ARG A 304 -8.45 11.90 -11.96
CA ARG A 304 -7.06 12.06 -11.49
C ARG A 304 -6.71 13.54 -11.41
N GLU A 305 -7.15 14.35 -12.36
CA GLU A 305 -6.96 15.80 -12.31
C GLU A 305 -7.74 16.45 -11.15
N VAL A 306 -8.96 15.97 -10.86
CA VAL A 306 -9.74 16.41 -9.70
C VAL A 306 -9.00 16.10 -8.39
N VAL A 307 -8.53 14.86 -8.23
CA VAL A 307 -7.78 14.40 -7.05
C VAL A 307 -6.45 15.14 -6.94
N GLN A 308 -5.75 15.36 -8.05
CA GLN A 308 -4.47 16.09 -8.08
C GLN A 308 -4.64 17.54 -7.63
N GLU A 309 -5.65 18.25 -8.14
CA GLU A 309 -5.91 19.63 -7.76
C GLU A 309 -6.30 19.72 -6.28
N LEU A 310 -7.15 18.81 -5.79
CA LEU A 310 -7.51 18.72 -4.37
C LEU A 310 -6.27 18.47 -3.50
N THR A 311 -5.51 17.41 -3.80
CA THR A 311 -4.33 17.00 -3.01
C THR A 311 -3.26 18.10 -3.00
N SER A 312 -2.93 18.65 -4.17
CA SER A 312 -1.94 19.73 -4.29
C SER A 312 -2.36 20.98 -3.51
N LYS A 313 -3.66 21.31 -3.53
CA LYS A 313 -4.23 22.40 -2.75
C LYS A 313 -4.15 22.14 -1.25
N MET A 314 -4.45 20.92 -0.80
CA MET A 314 -4.39 20.56 0.61
C MET A 314 -2.95 20.56 1.13
N ILE A 315 -1.99 19.98 0.40
CA ILE A 315 -0.57 20.00 0.78
C ILE A 315 -0.06 21.45 0.88
N ARG A 316 -0.25 22.24 -0.18
CA ARG A 316 0.24 23.62 -0.25
C ARG A 316 -0.32 24.51 0.85
N ARG A 317 -1.58 24.33 1.24
CA ARG A 317 -2.26 25.16 2.25
C ARG A 317 -2.06 24.69 3.68
N HIS A 318 -1.42 23.54 3.87
CA HIS A 318 -1.02 23.02 5.18
C HIS A 318 0.49 22.79 5.26
N PRO A 319 1.33 23.83 5.03
CA PRO A 319 2.78 23.70 5.15
C PRO A 319 3.23 23.39 6.59
N HIS A 320 2.34 23.50 7.57
CA HIS A 320 2.56 23.10 8.96
C HIS A 320 2.35 21.61 9.23
N VAL A 321 1.73 20.89 8.30
CA VAL A 321 1.61 19.43 8.34
C VAL A 321 2.62 18.78 7.39
N PHE A 322 2.81 19.37 6.21
CA PHE A 322 3.59 18.76 5.11
C PHE A 322 4.95 19.43 4.85
N SER A 323 5.38 20.37 5.68
CA SER A 323 6.67 21.07 5.59
C SER A 323 7.11 21.57 6.98
N ASP A 324 8.16 22.38 7.04
CA ASP A 324 8.77 22.83 8.31
C ASP A 324 8.13 24.10 8.92
N GLN A 325 6.97 24.56 8.43
CA GLN A 325 6.39 25.81 8.91
C GLN A 325 5.53 25.61 10.16
N GLU A 326 5.86 26.20 11.29
CA GLU A 326 5.02 26.06 12.49
C GLU A 326 3.71 26.87 12.41
N ALA A 327 2.64 26.30 12.98
CA ALA A 327 1.37 27.00 13.24
C ALA A 327 0.90 26.61 14.65
N ASN A 328 0.75 27.60 15.55
CA ASN A 328 0.48 27.34 16.96
C ASN A 328 -1.01 27.47 17.33
N ASP A 329 -1.78 28.19 16.52
CA ASP A 329 -3.20 28.45 16.76
C ASP A 329 -4.01 28.65 15.47
N ILE A 330 -5.31 28.84 15.62
CA ILE A 330 -6.26 29.05 14.51
C ILE A 330 -5.99 30.37 13.77
N GLU A 331 -5.45 31.39 14.43
CA GLU A 331 -5.12 32.67 13.78
C GLU A 331 -3.94 32.52 12.82
N ASP A 332 -2.89 31.79 13.26
CA ASP A 332 -1.75 31.40 12.45
C ASP A 332 -2.21 30.58 11.23
N LEU A 333 -3.09 29.59 11.42
CA LEU A 333 -3.65 28.79 10.33
C LEU A 333 -4.40 29.65 9.30
N ASN A 334 -5.25 30.56 9.77
CA ASN A 334 -5.97 31.48 8.89
C ASN A 334 -5.01 32.39 8.11
N ARG A 335 -3.96 32.92 8.76
CA ARG A 335 -2.96 33.75 8.10
C ARG A 335 -2.20 32.97 7.02
N ILE A 336 -1.76 31.76 7.34
CA ILE A 336 -1.07 30.86 6.39
C ILE A 336 -1.98 30.59 5.19
N TRP A 337 -3.23 30.19 5.43
CA TRP A 337 -4.21 29.88 4.39
C TRP A 337 -4.49 31.07 3.46
N GLN A 338 -4.62 32.29 4.00
CA GLN A 338 -4.79 33.49 3.17
C GLN A 338 -3.53 33.84 2.38
N SER A 339 -2.34 33.69 2.99
CA SER A 339 -1.08 33.95 2.30
C SER A 339 -0.87 33.00 1.11
N GLU A 340 -1.21 31.72 1.26
CA GLU A 340 -1.11 30.73 0.18
C GLU A 340 -2.11 31.01 -0.94
N LYS A 341 -3.34 31.44 -0.63
CA LYS A 341 -4.30 31.89 -1.66
C LYS A 341 -3.78 33.05 -2.50
N ILE A 342 -3.11 34.01 -1.88
CA ILE A 342 -2.55 35.18 -2.59
C ILE A 342 -1.42 34.72 -3.52
N LYS A 343 -0.56 33.80 -3.07
CA LYS A 343 0.50 33.20 -3.90
C LYS A 343 -0.05 32.41 -5.10
N GLU A 344 -1.23 31.79 -4.96
CA GLU A 344 -1.95 31.11 -6.06
C GLU A 344 -2.49 32.08 -7.13
N GLY A 345 -2.34 33.39 -6.96
CA GLY A 345 -2.90 34.38 -7.89
C GLY A 345 -4.43 34.45 -7.85
N LYS A 346 -5.08 33.87 -6.83
CA LYS A 346 -6.53 33.94 -6.67
C LYS A 346 -6.92 35.34 -6.25
N VAL A 347 -7.61 36.03 -7.16
CA VAL A 347 -8.20 37.34 -6.89
C VAL A 347 -9.33 37.16 -5.88
N GLU A 348 -9.43 38.09 -4.94
CA GLU A 348 -10.58 38.16 -4.04
C GLU A 348 -11.84 38.46 -4.86
N ARG A 349 -12.70 37.45 -5.00
CA ARG A 349 -14.03 37.59 -5.61
C ARG A 349 -15.08 37.66 -4.52
N GLU A 350 -16.17 38.36 -4.79
CA GLU A 350 -17.37 38.27 -3.94
C GLU A 350 -17.83 36.81 -3.89
N LYS A 351 -17.85 36.25 -2.68
CA LYS A 351 -18.21 34.86 -2.43
C LYS A 351 -19.68 34.77 -2.05
N LEU A 352 -20.53 34.72 -3.08
CA LEU A 352 -21.96 34.52 -2.90
C LEU A 352 -22.28 33.12 -2.38
N GLU A 353 -21.35 32.16 -2.50
CA GLU A 353 -21.57 30.77 -2.10
C GLU A 353 -21.90 30.64 -0.61
N LYS A 354 -21.33 31.50 0.24
CA LYS A 354 -21.66 31.54 1.67
C LYS A 354 -23.09 32.00 1.93
N ILE A 355 -23.56 33.00 1.19
CA ILE A 355 -24.93 33.52 1.31
C ILE A 355 -25.92 32.43 0.88
N PHE A 356 -25.60 31.70 -0.19
CA PHE A 356 -26.42 30.58 -0.63
C PHE A 356 -26.46 29.47 0.43
N ALA A 357 -25.32 29.09 1.01
CA ALA A 357 -25.27 28.10 2.08
C ALA A 357 -26.12 28.54 3.30
N ASP A 358 -25.94 29.77 3.78
CA ASP A 358 -26.73 30.31 4.90
C ASP A 358 -28.24 30.31 4.58
N TYR A 359 -28.60 30.65 3.34
CA TYR A 359 -29.98 30.66 2.88
C TYR A 359 -30.58 29.25 2.85
N PHE A 360 -29.88 28.30 2.25
CA PHE A 360 -30.31 26.93 2.10
C PHE A 360 -30.42 26.20 3.44
N LEU A 361 -29.46 26.39 4.34
CA LEU A 361 -29.51 25.82 5.69
C LEU A 361 -30.70 26.35 6.49
N LYS A 362 -30.97 27.66 6.43
CA LYS A 362 -32.16 28.22 7.09
C LYS A 362 -33.47 27.70 6.51
N LEU A 363 -33.53 27.51 5.20
CA LEU A 363 -34.70 26.92 4.54
C LEU A 363 -34.90 25.47 5.03
N TYR A 364 -33.82 24.71 5.10
CA TYR A 364 -33.82 23.33 5.60
C TYR A 364 -34.21 23.24 7.10
N ASP A 365 -33.63 24.07 7.95
CA ASP A 365 -33.99 24.14 9.38
C ASP A 365 -35.47 24.44 9.55
N LYS A 366 -36.00 25.36 8.75
CA LYS A 366 -37.41 25.72 8.78
C LYS A 366 -38.30 24.55 8.36
N THR A 367 -37.94 23.81 7.32
CA THR A 367 -38.71 22.62 6.92
C THR A 367 -38.75 21.56 8.00
N LYS A 368 -37.62 21.34 8.69
CA LYS A 368 -37.49 20.35 9.75
C LYS A 368 -38.22 20.76 11.03
N LEU A 369 -38.02 22.00 11.48
CA LEU A 369 -38.63 22.53 12.71
C LEU A 369 -40.14 22.73 12.59
N GLU A 370 -40.64 23.14 11.42
CA GLU A 370 -42.06 23.36 11.18
C GLU A 370 -42.79 22.11 10.65
N GLY A 371 -42.07 20.99 10.43
CA GLY A 371 -42.64 19.73 9.93
C GLY A 371 -43.33 19.88 8.58
N LEU A 372 -42.80 20.76 7.72
CA LEU A 372 -43.40 21.04 6.42
C LEU A 372 -43.20 19.85 5.49
N GLY A 373 -44.30 19.20 5.10
CA GLY A 373 -44.28 18.26 3.98
C GLY A 373 -44.09 18.96 2.63
N GLU A 374 -43.95 18.18 1.56
CA GLU A 374 -43.66 18.64 0.20
C GLU A 374 -44.57 19.80 -0.27
N ASP A 375 -45.89 19.67 -0.09
CA ASP A 375 -46.86 20.70 -0.51
C ASP A 375 -46.71 22.00 0.31
N GLY A 376 -46.40 21.87 1.60
CA GLY A 376 -46.19 23.01 2.50
C GLY A 376 -44.93 23.80 2.15
N LEU A 377 -43.85 23.08 1.82
CA LEU A 377 -42.60 23.70 1.35
C LEU A 377 -42.79 24.40 0.00
N LYS A 378 -43.47 23.75 -0.96
CA LYS A 378 -43.81 24.37 -2.25
C LYS A 378 -44.63 25.64 -2.06
N GLU A 379 -45.63 25.62 -1.19
CA GLU A 379 -46.45 26.81 -0.91
C GLU A 379 -45.62 27.93 -0.27
N PHE A 380 -44.72 27.59 0.66
CA PHE A 380 -43.82 28.54 1.32
C PHE A 380 -42.88 29.23 0.31
N ILE A 381 -42.19 28.44 -0.53
CA ILE A 381 -41.29 28.98 -1.57
C ILE A 381 -42.07 29.84 -2.57
N ASN A 382 -43.25 29.38 -3.01
CA ASN A 382 -44.07 30.10 -4.00
C ASN A 382 -44.69 31.40 -3.47
N LYS A 383 -44.88 31.54 -2.15
CA LYS A 383 -45.31 32.81 -1.54
C LYS A 383 -44.25 33.90 -1.68
N GLY A 384 -43.04 33.57 -2.14
CA GLY A 384 -41.97 34.53 -2.35
C GLY A 384 -41.49 35.17 -1.05
N ASP A 385 -41.82 34.56 0.10
CA ASP A 385 -41.32 34.96 1.40
C ASP A 385 -39.88 34.44 1.57
N LEU A 386 -39.04 34.84 0.61
CA LEU A 386 -37.59 34.63 0.59
C LEU A 386 -36.90 35.63 1.54
N THR A 387 -37.68 36.40 2.29
CA THR A 387 -37.23 37.32 3.33
C THR A 387 -36.67 36.49 4.49
N ILE A 388 -35.34 36.33 4.47
CA ILE A 388 -34.54 35.82 5.60
C ILE A 388 -34.19 36.96 6.55
#